data_AF-A0A1I1EWS5-F1
#
_entry.id   AF-A0A1I1EWS5-F1
#
_cell.length_a   1.000
_cell.length_b   1.000
_cell.length_c   1.000
_cell.angle_alpha   90.00
_cell.angle_beta   90.00
_cell.angle_gamma   90.00
#
_symmetry.space_group_name_H-M   'P 1'
#
loop_
_entity.id
_entity.type
_entity.pdbx_description
1 polymer ?
#
loop_
_entity_poly.entity_id
_entity_poly.type
_entity_poly.pdbx_seq_one_letter_code
_entity_poly.pdbx_strand_id
1 'polypeptide(L)'
;MSILDNVKNLFGFTPSQPAPAVNATEAPAEPVAETPKPAPQGPPPAGQRRDQLLRFIVDKLRPYQNEPETTPSGFKLCIVPENGEEEELYRVALWDSQPGKFQKELSRQLADNYIKLPKNWRFEYTFYSDALPDCTYREGNLGLLVLDDSKPTGPPKRARISALVGQTEQTDYTLDPAQKTMFCIGRGHSVQTTSGRVRTNDIVILNDDDPAFTAEKGRGNGAVSRSHATIRYDVAQQRYALLVDPGGLPSSGNKTKVFHPDDTIERADIPGMGYPLQHGDQIELGGEVVLLFELY
;
A
#
# COMPACT_ATOMS: atom_id res chain seq x y z
N MET A 1 -45.22 -1.11 49.94
CA MET A 1 -44.33 0.00 49.51
C MET A 1 -43.35 0.26 50.64
N SER A 2 -42.04 0.39 50.48
CA SER A 2 -41.25 0.55 49.26
C SER A 2 -39.80 0.08 49.49
N ILE A 3 -39.37 -0.79 48.59
CA ILE A 3 -38.04 -0.99 48.01
C ILE A 3 -37.08 0.17 48.30
N LEU A 4 -36.07 0.00 49.19
CA LEU A 4 -34.82 0.78 49.21
C LEU A 4 -33.72 0.26 50.17
N ASP A 5 -33.97 -0.75 51.02
CA ASP A 5 -32.97 -1.19 52.01
C ASP A 5 -32.13 -2.44 51.66
N ASN A 6 -32.20 -2.98 50.44
CA ASN A 6 -31.57 -4.27 50.11
C ASN A 6 -30.39 -4.25 49.12
N VAL A 7 -29.66 -3.15 48.95
CA VAL A 7 -28.46 -3.15 48.07
C VAL A 7 -27.28 -2.36 48.67
N LYS A 8 -26.93 -2.60 49.94
CA LYS A 8 -25.74 -1.99 50.57
C LYS A 8 -24.72 -2.97 51.17
N ASN A 9 -24.89 -4.28 50.98
CA ASN A 9 -23.93 -5.31 51.41
C ASN A 9 -23.01 -5.84 50.30
N LEU A 10 -22.75 -5.07 49.23
CA LEU A 10 -21.85 -5.52 48.15
C LEU A 10 -20.72 -4.57 47.78
N PHE A 11 -20.53 -3.47 48.51
CA PHE A 11 -19.39 -2.57 48.30
C PHE A 11 -18.76 -2.25 49.65
N GLY A 12 -17.77 -3.07 50.00
CA GLY A 12 -16.94 -2.94 51.19
C GLY A 12 -16.10 -1.66 51.16
N PHE A 13 -16.65 -0.61 51.76
CA PHE A 13 -15.92 0.53 52.26
C PHE A 13 -16.25 0.69 53.74
N THR A 14 -15.30 0.35 54.60
CA THR A 14 -15.29 0.83 55.99
C THR A 14 -14.06 1.70 56.24
N PRO A 15 -14.23 2.80 57.01
CA PRO A 15 -13.24 3.85 57.15
C PRO A 15 -12.22 3.57 58.26
N SER A 16 -11.10 4.27 58.14
CA SER A 16 -9.96 4.33 59.05
C SER A 16 -10.28 5.02 60.38
N GLN A 17 -9.84 4.43 61.50
CA GLN A 17 -9.58 5.11 62.77
C GLN A 17 -8.36 4.50 63.49
N PRO A 18 -7.67 5.26 64.37
CA PRO A 18 -6.25 5.10 64.68
C PRO A 18 -5.96 4.36 65.99
N ALA A 19 -4.72 3.87 66.12
CA ALA A 19 -4.12 3.20 67.28
C ALA A 19 -3.87 4.15 68.48
N PRO A 20 -3.68 3.61 69.70
CA PRO A 20 -2.30 3.35 70.21
C PRO A 20 -2.16 2.04 71.03
N ALA A 21 -1.08 1.26 70.83
CA ALA A 21 0.13 1.07 71.68
C ALA A 21 -0.16 0.38 73.06
N VAL A 22 0.54 -0.65 73.58
CA VAL A 22 1.96 -1.06 73.55
C VAL A 22 2.11 -2.53 74.05
N ASN A 23 3.23 -3.20 73.71
CA ASN A 23 3.92 -4.33 74.39
C ASN A 23 3.30 -5.74 74.27
N ALA A 24 4.03 -6.84 74.04
CA ALA A 24 5.46 -7.12 73.90
C ALA A 24 5.67 -8.55 73.34
N THR A 25 6.74 -8.73 72.55
CA THR A 25 7.56 -9.95 72.32
C THR A 25 6.93 -11.25 71.79
N GLU A 26 7.28 -11.65 70.55
CA GLU A 26 7.95 -12.95 70.26
C GLU A 26 8.32 -13.12 68.77
N ALA A 27 9.60 -13.49 68.55
CA ALA A 27 10.29 -14.15 67.42
C ALA A 27 10.14 -13.67 65.95
N PRO A 28 11.27 -13.50 65.21
CA PRO A 28 11.26 -13.16 63.79
C PRO A 28 11.08 -14.43 62.92
N ALA A 29 9.95 -14.53 62.23
CA ALA A 29 9.78 -15.46 61.12
C ALA A 29 10.28 -14.80 59.82
N GLU A 30 11.14 -15.52 59.10
CA GLU A 30 11.74 -15.10 57.84
C GLU A 30 10.67 -14.70 56.79
N PRO A 31 10.88 -13.64 56.00
CA PRO A 31 9.99 -13.31 54.91
C PRO A 31 10.13 -14.36 53.81
N VAL A 32 9.09 -15.16 53.61
CA VAL A 32 8.95 -16.02 52.43
C VAL A 32 8.90 -15.10 51.22
N ALA A 33 9.99 -15.11 50.44
CA ALA A 33 10.07 -14.42 49.17
C ALA A 33 8.98 -14.98 48.24
N GLU A 34 7.96 -14.17 47.96
CA GLU A 34 7.02 -14.44 46.87
C GLU A 34 7.83 -14.54 45.57
N THR A 35 7.87 -15.74 45.02
CA THR A 35 8.47 -15.98 43.71
C THR A 35 7.68 -15.16 42.67
N PRO A 36 8.33 -14.31 41.86
CA PRO A 36 7.63 -13.52 40.87
C PRO A 36 6.97 -14.45 39.86
N LYS A 37 5.66 -14.25 39.67
CA LYS A 37 4.82 -14.96 38.70
C LYS A 37 5.53 -14.94 37.33
N PRO A 38 5.77 -16.08 36.69
CA PRO A 38 6.48 -16.11 35.42
C PRO A 38 5.73 -15.26 34.39
N ALA A 39 6.46 -14.37 33.72
CA ALA A 39 5.95 -13.63 32.57
C ALA A 39 5.42 -14.63 31.53
N PRO A 40 4.27 -14.36 30.89
CA PRO A 40 3.67 -15.30 29.95
C PRO A 40 4.61 -15.51 28.76
N GLN A 41 5.31 -16.66 28.76
CA GLN A 41 6.01 -17.18 27.60
C GLN A 41 5.00 -17.92 26.75
N GLY A 42 4.31 -17.18 25.90
CA GLY A 42 3.44 -17.70 24.86
C GLY A 42 3.30 -16.65 23.77
N PRO A 43 3.00 -17.06 22.53
CA PRO A 43 2.65 -16.11 21.49
C PRO A 43 1.53 -15.17 21.99
N PRO A 44 1.51 -13.90 21.52
CA PRO A 44 0.56 -12.92 22.04
C PRO A 44 -0.86 -13.47 21.97
N PRO A 45 -1.70 -13.28 23.00
CA PRO A 45 -3.08 -13.76 23.00
C PRO A 45 -3.80 -13.38 21.70
N ALA A 46 -4.67 -14.27 21.20
CA ALA A 46 -5.36 -14.06 19.92
C ALA A 46 -6.11 -12.71 19.81
N GLY A 47 -6.50 -12.12 20.95
CA GLY A 47 -7.00 -10.74 21.02
C GLY A 47 -5.97 -9.69 20.60
N GLN A 48 -4.76 -9.72 21.18
CA GLN A 48 -3.67 -8.81 20.81
C GLN A 48 -3.27 -8.98 19.34
N ARG A 49 -3.24 -10.22 18.85
CA ARG A 49 -2.94 -10.49 17.44
C ARG A 49 -4.01 -9.91 16.53
N ARG A 50 -5.29 -9.99 16.91
CA ARG A 50 -6.39 -9.35 16.18
C ARG A 50 -6.23 -7.83 16.13
N ASP A 51 -5.91 -7.21 17.26
CA ASP A 51 -5.70 -5.76 17.33
C ASP A 51 -4.53 -5.33 16.44
N GLN A 52 -3.45 -6.13 16.40
CA GLN A 52 -2.33 -5.92 15.49
C GLN A 52 -2.77 -5.97 14.02
N LEU A 53 -3.57 -6.97 13.62
CA LEU A 53 -4.07 -7.10 12.25
C LEU A 53 -4.98 -5.92 11.86
N LEU A 54 -5.93 -5.57 12.73
CA LEU A 54 -6.85 -4.46 12.48
C LEU A 54 -6.07 -3.15 12.34
N ARG A 55 -5.13 -2.88 13.25
CA ARG A 55 -4.28 -1.68 13.19
C ARG A 55 -3.45 -1.64 11.93
N PHE A 56 -2.81 -2.75 11.56
CA PHE A 56 -2.05 -2.85 10.31
C PHE A 56 -2.92 -2.49 9.11
N ILE A 57 -4.11 -3.10 8.96
CA ILE A 57 -5.00 -2.83 7.84
C ILE A 57 -5.44 -1.37 7.83
N VAL A 58 -5.92 -0.84 8.95
CA VAL A 58 -6.39 0.55 9.06
C VAL A 58 -5.27 1.54 8.74
N ASP A 59 -4.07 1.33 9.28
CA ASP A 59 -2.93 2.22 9.08
C ASP A 59 -2.48 2.23 7.60
N LYS A 60 -2.50 1.08 6.91
CA LYS A 60 -2.17 1.03 5.48
C LYS A 60 -3.25 1.62 4.58
N LEU A 61 -4.52 1.65 5.04
CA LEU A 61 -5.64 2.18 4.27
C LEU A 61 -5.95 3.66 4.54
N ARG A 62 -5.20 4.33 5.42
CA ARG A 62 -5.33 5.78 5.64
C ARG A 62 -5.26 6.64 4.38
N PRO A 63 -4.44 6.32 3.35
CA PRO A 63 -4.44 7.11 2.11
C PRO A 63 -5.83 7.23 1.44
N TYR A 64 -6.74 6.27 1.66
CA TYR A 64 -8.07 6.25 1.05
C TYR A 64 -9.15 7.00 1.86
N GLN A 65 -8.79 7.72 2.93
CA GLN A 65 -9.76 8.42 3.79
C GLN A 65 -10.61 9.48 3.06
N ASN A 66 -10.10 10.08 2.00
CA ASN A 66 -10.75 11.21 1.31
C ASN A 66 -10.77 11.06 -0.22
N GLU A 67 -10.54 9.86 -0.74
CA GLU A 67 -10.48 9.62 -2.19
C GLU A 67 -11.62 8.70 -2.65
N PRO A 68 -12.83 9.25 -2.89
CA PRO A 68 -13.97 8.45 -3.36
C PRO A 68 -13.74 7.85 -4.75
N GLU A 69 -12.85 8.42 -5.55
CA GLU A 69 -12.57 7.99 -6.93
C GLU A 69 -11.56 6.82 -7.00
N THR A 70 -10.74 6.62 -5.97
CA THR A 70 -9.75 5.53 -5.87
C THR A 70 -10.14 4.50 -4.78
N THR A 71 -11.41 4.52 -4.36
CA THR A 71 -11.87 3.66 -3.26
C THR A 71 -11.76 2.18 -3.64
N PRO A 72 -11.01 1.37 -2.86
CA PRO A 72 -10.86 -0.05 -3.14
C PRO A 72 -12.18 -0.81 -3.11
N SER A 73 -12.32 -1.78 -4.01
CA SER A 73 -13.46 -2.72 -3.98
C SER A 73 -13.26 -3.85 -2.97
N GLY A 74 -12.05 -4.04 -2.46
CA GLY A 74 -11.78 -5.00 -1.41
C GLY A 74 -10.31 -5.09 -1.05
N PHE A 75 -9.99 -6.03 -0.17
CA PHE A 75 -8.62 -6.28 0.25
C PHE A 75 -8.38 -7.76 0.48
N LYS A 76 -7.15 -8.17 0.24
CA LYS A 76 -6.66 -9.49 0.61
C LYS A 76 -5.47 -9.38 1.56
N LEU A 77 -5.62 -9.94 2.75
CA LEU A 77 -4.57 -10.03 3.76
C LEU A 77 -3.70 -11.27 3.50
N CYS A 78 -2.42 -11.06 3.23
CA CYS A 78 -1.43 -12.13 3.05
C CYS A 78 -0.62 -12.28 4.33
N ILE A 79 -0.45 -13.51 4.80
CA ILE A 79 0.25 -13.79 6.07
C ILE A 79 1.27 -14.90 5.84
N VAL A 80 2.50 -14.72 6.30
CA VAL A 80 3.50 -15.79 6.37
C VAL A 80 3.69 -16.19 7.85
N PRO A 81 3.04 -17.25 8.33
CA PRO A 81 3.25 -17.72 9.70
C PRO A 81 4.65 -18.37 9.82
N GLU A 82 5.31 -18.17 10.96
CA GLU A 82 6.62 -18.78 11.26
C GLU A 82 6.51 -20.29 11.50
N ASN A 83 5.37 -20.74 12.05
CA ASN A 83 5.08 -22.13 12.35
C ASN A 83 3.56 -22.38 12.40
N GLY A 84 3.16 -23.66 12.52
CA GLY A 84 1.75 -24.05 12.56
C GLY A 84 0.97 -23.55 13.77
N GLU A 85 1.63 -23.30 14.91
CA GLU A 85 0.96 -22.71 16.09
C GLU A 85 0.60 -21.24 15.83
N GLU A 86 1.48 -20.50 15.15
CA GLU A 86 1.21 -19.12 14.75
C GLU A 86 0.10 -19.05 13.70
N GLU A 87 0.06 -19.99 12.75
CA GLU A 87 -1.03 -20.06 11.78
C GLU A 87 -2.39 -20.24 12.48
N GLU A 88 -2.48 -21.16 13.44
CA GLU A 88 -3.71 -21.39 14.21
C GLU A 88 -4.07 -20.13 15.04
N LEU A 89 -3.09 -19.46 15.62
CA LEU A 89 -3.32 -18.19 16.31
C LEU A 89 -3.91 -17.13 15.37
N TYR A 90 -3.43 -17.03 14.14
CA TYR A 90 -3.98 -16.14 13.13
C TYR A 90 -5.42 -16.52 12.77
N ARG A 91 -5.74 -17.81 12.63
CA ARG A 91 -7.12 -18.28 12.37
C ARG A 91 -8.08 -17.87 13.49
N VAL A 92 -7.65 -18.00 14.74
CA VAL A 92 -8.44 -17.56 15.90
C VAL A 92 -8.58 -16.03 15.94
N ALA A 93 -7.51 -15.29 15.61
CA ALA A 93 -7.53 -13.82 15.53
C ALA A 93 -8.51 -13.32 14.45
N LEU A 94 -8.49 -13.96 13.27
CA LEU A 94 -9.35 -13.69 12.11
C LEU A 94 -10.77 -14.24 12.25
N TRP A 95 -11.08 -14.91 13.36
CA TRP A 95 -12.37 -15.58 13.59
C TRP A 95 -12.78 -16.49 12.43
N ASP A 96 -11.86 -17.34 11.97
CA ASP A 96 -12.09 -18.26 10.84
C ASP A 96 -13.35 -19.14 11.03
N SER A 97 -13.61 -19.55 12.27
CA SER A 97 -14.81 -20.31 12.64
C SER A 97 -16.13 -19.51 12.67
N GLN A 98 -16.08 -18.19 12.51
CA GLN A 98 -17.24 -17.29 12.53
C GLN A 98 -17.23 -16.38 11.29
N PRO A 99 -17.67 -16.89 10.12
CA PRO A 99 -17.61 -16.18 8.85
C PRO A 99 -18.21 -14.76 8.92
N GLY A 100 -17.47 -13.80 8.37
CA GLY A 100 -17.89 -12.40 8.29
C GLY A 100 -17.78 -11.61 9.60
N LYS A 101 -17.48 -12.23 10.75
CA LYS A 101 -17.33 -11.49 12.02
C LYS A 101 -16.14 -10.54 11.98
N PHE A 102 -15.01 -10.98 11.45
CA PHE A 102 -13.82 -10.13 11.33
C PHE A 102 -14.06 -8.97 10.35
N GLN A 103 -14.69 -9.26 9.21
CA GLN A 103 -15.05 -8.22 8.24
C GLN A 103 -16.01 -7.17 8.83
N LYS A 104 -16.97 -7.57 9.66
CA LYS A 104 -17.87 -6.63 10.37
C LYS A 104 -17.09 -5.74 11.35
N GLU A 105 -16.18 -6.30 12.13
CA GLU A 105 -15.33 -5.54 13.05
C GLU A 105 -14.41 -4.57 12.29
N LEU A 106 -13.76 -5.06 11.23
CA LEU A 106 -12.92 -4.26 10.36
C LEU A 106 -13.71 -3.13 9.70
N SER A 107 -14.95 -3.37 9.26
CA SER A 107 -15.83 -2.34 8.70
C SER A 107 -16.05 -1.18 9.68
N ARG A 108 -16.27 -1.51 10.96
CA ARG A 108 -16.43 -0.50 12.02
C ARG A 108 -15.14 0.32 12.20
N GLN A 109 -14.00 -0.35 12.34
CA GLN A 109 -12.71 0.31 12.51
C GLN A 109 -12.35 1.23 11.34
N LEU A 110 -12.63 0.81 10.11
CA LEU A 110 -12.39 1.64 8.92
C LEU A 110 -13.31 2.86 8.90
N ALA A 111 -14.59 2.70 9.23
CA ALA A 111 -15.53 3.81 9.33
C ALA A 111 -15.13 4.82 10.44
N ASP A 112 -14.68 4.34 11.59
CA ASP A 112 -14.18 5.17 12.70
C ASP A 112 -12.93 5.98 12.30
N ASN A 113 -12.18 5.47 11.31
CA ASN A 113 -11.03 6.13 10.72
C ASN A 113 -11.36 6.87 9.41
N TYR A 114 -12.65 7.14 9.14
CA TYR A 114 -13.14 7.86 7.95
C TYR A 114 -12.81 7.21 6.59
N ILE A 115 -12.43 5.93 6.57
CA ILE A 115 -12.20 5.17 5.32
C ILE A 115 -13.54 4.59 4.88
N LYS A 116 -14.13 5.18 3.83
CA LYS A 116 -15.42 4.74 3.28
C LYS A 116 -15.19 3.75 2.14
N LEU A 117 -15.77 2.55 2.27
CA LEU A 117 -15.73 1.50 1.25
C LEU A 117 -17.10 1.31 0.58
N PRO A 118 -17.17 0.78 -0.64
CA PRO A 118 -18.43 0.43 -1.28
C PRO A 118 -19.18 -0.64 -0.49
N LYS A 119 -20.52 -0.65 -0.57
CA LYS A 119 -21.38 -1.53 0.25
C LYS A 119 -21.08 -3.03 0.07
N ASN A 120 -20.58 -3.42 -1.09
CA ASN A 120 -20.31 -4.80 -1.49
C ASN A 120 -18.81 -5.16 -1.42
N TRP A 121 -18.01 -4.39 -0.68
CA TRP A 121 -16.58 -4.63 -0.57
C TRP A 121 -16.26 -6.00 0.01
N ARG A 122 -15.11 -6.58 -0.38
CA ARG A 122 -14.71 -7.93 0.01
C ARG A 122 -13.44 -7.94 0.86
N PHE A 123 -13.42 -8.80 1.86
CA PHE A 123 -12.23 -9.12 2.64
C PHE A 123 -11.89 -10.59 2.46
N GLU A 124 -10.66 -10.86 2.05
CA GLU A 124 -10.10 -12.21 1.98
C GLU A 124 -8.79 -12.26 2.76
N TYR A 125 -8.36 -13.47 3.14
CA TYR A 125 -7.03 -13.68 3.68
C TYR A 125 -6.43 -14.99 3.15
N THR A 126 -5.10 -15.11 3.13
CA THR A 126 -4.41 -16.32 2.70
C THR A 126 -3.06 -16.45 3.41
N PHE A 127 -2.76 -17.68 3.85
CA PHE A 127 -1.47 -18.06 4.39
C PHE A 127 -0.49 -18.48 3.29
N TYR A 128 0.76 -18.08 3.44
CA TYR A 128 1.86 -18.41 2.53
C TYR A 128 2.96 -19.11 3.33
N SER A 129 3.51 -20.20 2.79
CA SER A 129 4.47 -21.04 3.51
C SER A 129 5.92 -20.56 3.47
N ASP A 130 6.24 -19.62 2.59
CA ASP A 130 7.64 -19.20 2.34
C ASP A 130 7.78 -17.67 2.34
N ALA A 131 7.23 -16.99 1.33
CA ALA A 131 7.30 -15.54 1.20
C ALA A 131 5.96 -14.88 0.87
N LEU A 132 5.81 -13.62 1.27
CA LEU A 132 4.67 -12.79 0.88
C LEU A 132 4.66 -12.56 -0.64
N PRO A 133 3.49 -12.63 -1.31
CA PRO A 133 3.35 -12.25 -2.71
C PRO A 133 3.57 -10.74 -2.88
N ASP A 134 3.61 -10.24 -4.11
CA ASP A 134 3.75 -8.80 -4.40
C ASP A 134 2.53 -7.99 -3.92
N CYS A 135 2.51 -7.68 -2.62
CA CYS A 135 1.44 -6.97 -1.93
C CYS A 135 1.60 -5.46 -2.09
N THR A 136 0.48 -4.75 -2.20
CA THR A 136 0.42 -3.27 -2.24
C THR A 136 1.09 -2.64 -1.02
N TYR A 137 0.88 -3.23 0.16
CA TYR A 137 1.56 -2.85 1.39
C TYR A 137 2.15 -4.08 2.08
N ARG A 138 3.28 -3.90 2.78
CA ARG A 138 3.96 -4.96 3.53
C ARG A 138 4.47 -4.44 4.87
N GLU A 139 4.45 -5.30 5.89
CA GLU A 139 5.06 -5.05 7.19
C GLU A 139 5.37 -6.38 7.90
N GLY A 140 6.65 -6.69 8.06
CA GLY A 140 7.09 -7.97 8.62
C GLY A 140 6.52 -9.16 7.82
N ASN A 141 5.81 -10.05 8.52
CA ASN A 141 5.15 -11.22 7.93
C ASN A 141 3.73 -10.97 7.42
N LEU A 142 3.29 -9.71 7.37
CA LEU A 142 1.98 -9.31 6.88
C LEU A 142 2.09 -8.55 5.55
N GLY A 143 1.18 -8.84 4.64
CA GLY A 143 0.98 -8.14 3.38
C GLY A 143 -0.48 -7.78 3.18
N LEU A 144 -0.75 -6.64 2.54
CA LEU A 144 -2.08 -6.22 2.16
C LEU A 144 -2.13 -5.95 0.66
N LEU A 145 -2.98 -6.69 -0.04
CA LEU A 145 -3.34 -6.46 -1.43
C LEU A 145 -4.62 -5.63 -1.47
N VAL A 146 -4.54 -4.47 -2.11
CA VAL A 146 -5.72 -3.66 -2.41
C VAL A 146 -6.35 -4.19 -3.70
N LEU A 147 -7.62 -4.58 -3.61
CA LEU A 147 -8.42 -5.03 -4.75
C LEU A 147 -9.23 -3.85 -5.26
N ASP A 148 -9.24 -3.70 -6.57
CA ASP A 148 -9.99 -2.69 -7.29
C ASP A 148 -10.81 -3.42 -8.37
N ASP A 149 -12.11 -3.15 -8.44
CA ASP A 149 -13.03 -3.78 -9.40
C ASP A 149 -12.74 -3.33 -10.84
N SER A 150 -11.82 -2.38 -11.04
CA SER A 150 -11.22 -2.06 -12.34
C SER A 150 -10.33 -3.18 -12.92
N LYS A 151 -10.06 -4.25 -12.15
CA LYS A 151 -9.14 -5.33 -12.54
C LYS A 151 -9.67 -6.17 -13.72
N PRO A 152 -9.00 -6.17 -14.88
CA PRO A 152 -9.38 -7.04 -16.00
C PRO A 152 -9.16 -8.50 -15.62
N THR A 153 -10.18 -9.34 -15.71
CA THR A 153 -10.02 -10.80 -15.60
C THR A 153 -9.64 -11.35 -16.99
N GLY A 154 -8.37 -11.69 -17.22
CA GLY A 154 -7.89 -12.17 -18.52
C GLY A 154 -6.37 -12.36 -18.58
N PRO A 155 -5.81 -12.85 -19.70
CA PRO A 155 -4.36 -12.87 -19.90
C PRO A 155 -3.78 -11.44 -19.81
N PRO A 156 -2.49 -11.28 -19.43
CA PRO A 156 -1.83 -9.99 -19.45
C PRO A 156 -2.04 -9.29 -20.78
N LYS A 157 -2.68 -8.11 -20.77
CA LYS A 157 -2.82 -7.32 -21.99
C LYS A 157 -1.47 -6.72 -22.34
N ARG A 158 -1.14 -6.68 -23.63
CA ARG A 158 0.02 -5.91 -24.09
C ARG A 158 -0.40 -4.46 -24.21
N ALA A 159 0.58 -3.57 -24.23
CA ALA A 159 0.33 -2.17 -24.47
C ALA A 159 1.23 -1.62 -25.57
N ARG A 160 0.80 -0.50 -26.14
CA ARG A 160 1.55 0.30 -27.10
C ARG A 160 1.72 1.72 -26.56
N ILE A 161 2.91 2.27 -26.73
CA ILE A 161 3.20 3.68 -26.53
C ILE A 161 3.54 4.32 -27.88
N SER A 162 2.91 5.44 -28.20
CA SER A 162 3.24 6.27 -29.37
C SER A 162 3.29 7.74 -29.00
N ALA A 163 4.08 8.55 -29.71
CA ALA A 163 4.17 9.98 -29.46
C ALA A 163 3.05 10.74 -30.20
N LEU A 164 2.23 11.49 -29.46
CA LEU A 164 1.28 12.46 -30.02
C LEU A 164 1.94 13.82 -30.24
N VAL A 165 2.80 14.22 -29.29
CA VAL A 165 3.58 15.45 -29.32
C VAL A 165 5.00 15.13 -28.87
N GLY A 166 6.00 15.69 -29.56
CA GLY A 166 7.41 15.34 -29.37
C GLY A 166 7.88 14.29 -30.38
N GLN A 167 9.16 13.97 -30.32
CA GLN A 167 9.77 13.00 -31.22
C GLN A 167 10.48 11.88 -30.44
N THR A 168 10.10 10.64 -30.73
CA THR A 168 10.69 9.43 -30.18
C THR A 168 11.60 8.73 -31.18
N GLU A 169 12.46 7.85 -30.69
CA GLU A 169 13.35 7.02 -31.52
C GLU A 169 12.55 6.04 -32.41
N GLN A 170 11.48 5.47 -31.86
CA GLN A 170 10.56 4.58 -32.57
C GLN A 170 9.17 5.23 -32.65
N THR A 171 8.42 4.94 -33.70
CA THR A 171 7.03 5.41 -33.86
C THR A 171 6.13 4.81 -32.79
N ASP A 172 6.29 3.51 -32.53
CA ASP A 172 5.49 2.72 -31.60
C ASP A 172 6.41 1.83 -30.75
N TYR A 173 6.17 1.78 -29.44
CA TYR A 173 6.86 0.89 -28.51
C TYR A 173 5.87 -0.15 -27.98
N THR A 174 6.21 -1.43 -28.11
CA THR A 174 5.41 -2.51 -27.54
C THR A 174 5.85 -2.82 -26.12
N LEU A 175 4.90 -2.77 -25.18
CA LEU A 175 5.10 -3.21 -23.80
C LEU A 175 4.52 -4.62 -23.68
N ASP A 176 5.39 -5.61 -23.60
CA ASP A 176 5.00 -7.01 -23.42
C ASP A 176 5.39 -7.48 -22.01
N PRO A 177 4.40 -7.72 -21.11
CA PRO A 177 4.67 -8.11 -19.74
C PRO A 177 5.22 -9.55 -19.62
N ALA A 178 5.13 -10.36 -20.69
CA ALA A 178 5.79 -11.65 -20.75
C ALA A 178 7.31 -11.54 -21.00
N GLN A 179 7.77 -10.42 -21.56
CA GLN A 179 9.19 -10.18 -21.83
C GLN A 179 9.84 -9.31 -20.75
N LYS A 180 9.17 -8.23 -20.34
CA LYS A 180 9.70 -7.25 -19.40
C LYS A 180 8.55 -6.58 -18.65
N THR A 181 8.72 -6.34 -17.35
CA THR A 181 7.69 -5.69 -16.52
C THR A 181 7.98 -4.22 -16.22
N MET A 182 9.13 -3.69 -16.62
CA MET A 182 9.56 -2.32 -16.33
C MET A 182 10.13 -1.66 -17.59
N PHE A 183 9.58 -0.52 -17.98
CA PHE A 183 9.92 0.20 -19.20
C PHE A 183 10.30 1.64 -18.86
N CYS A 184 11.59 1.93 -18.92
CA CYS A 184 12.16 3.23 -18.59
C CYS A 184 11.87 4.25 -19.69
N ILE A 185 11.40 5.43 -19.31
CA ILE A 185 11.15 6.57 -20.20
C ILE A 185 12.18 7.66 -19.89
N GLY A 186 12.75 8.23 -20.95
CA GLY A 186 13.60 9.39 -20.81
C GLY A 186 14.17 9.87 -22.14
N ARG A 187 14.83 11.02 -22.06
CA ARG A 187 15.54 11.60 -23.18
C ARG A 187 16.92 10.97 -23.37
N GLY A 188 17.20 10.48 -24.58
CA GLY A 188 18.40 9.73 -24.93
C GLY A 188 18.34 8.26 -24.54
N HIS A 189 18.97 7.41 -25.36
CA HIS A 189 18.90 5.95 -25.21
C HIS A 189 19.65 5.43 -23.98
N SER A 190 20.86 5.94 -23.75
CA SER A 190 21.73 5.55 -22.64
C SER A 190 22.22 6.78 -21.90
N VAL A 191 21.94 6.84 -20.60
CA VAL A 191 22.22 8.02 -19.79
C VAL A 191 22.99 7.64 -18.54
N GLN A 192 24.00 8.43 -18.20
CA GLN A 192 24.70 8.26 -16.94
C GLN A 192 23.94 8.98 -15.83
N THR A 193 23.50 8.22 -14.84
CA THR A 193 22.84 8.75 -13.64
C THR A 193 23.83 9.52 -12.77
N THR A 194 23.34 10.33 -11.83
CA THR A 194 24.16 11.03 -10.83
C THR A 194 25.02 10.10 -9.97
N SER A 195 24.67 8.81 -9.90
CA SER A 195 25.45 7.77 -9.23
C SER A 195 26.64 7.23 -10.06
N GLY A 196 26.79 7.69 -11.30
CA GLY A 196 27.75 7.15 -12.26
C GLY A 196 27.30 5.88 -12.98
N ARG A 197 26.18 5.26 -12.56
CA ARG A 197 25.59 4.10 -13.25
C ARG A 197 24.93 4.50 -14.56
N VAL A 198 25.05 3.64 -15.56
CA VAL A 198 24.36 3.76 -16.85
C VAL A 198 22.93 3.25 -16.71
N ARG A 199 21.95 4.06 -17.12
CA ARG A 199 20.54 3.69 -17.29
C ARG A 199 20.23 3.67 -18.78
N THR A 200 19.56 2.61 -19.23
CA THR A 200 19.01 2.51 -20.58
C THR A 200 17.52 2.84 -20.52
N ASN A 201 17.08 3.73 -21.40
CA ASN A 201 15.65 4.01 -21.59
C ASN A 201 15.10 3.08 -22.67
N ASP A 202 13.93 2.48 -22.40
CA ASP A 202 13.22 1.61 -23.35
C ASP A 202 12.34 2.43 -24.29
N ILE A 203 11.74 3.50 -23.75
CA ILE A 203 10.96 4.48 -24.50
C ILE A 203 11.81 5.76 -24.56
N VAL A 204 12.35 6.02 -25.74
CA VAL A 204 13.41 7.01 -25.94
C VAL A 204 12.86 8.26 -26.60
N ILE A 205 12.89 9.37 -25.88
CA ILE A 205 12.68 10.70 -26.46
C ILE A 205 14.01 11.15 -27.09
N LEU A 206 14.00 11.57 -28.35
CA LEU A 206 15.22 11.98 -29.05
C LEU A 206 15.80 13.27 -28.46
N ASN A 207 17.12 13.34 -28.40
CA ASN A 207 17.90 14.56 -28.21
C ASN A 207 18.04 15.33 -29.52
N ASP A 208 18.42 16.59 -29.41
CA ASP A 208 18.73 17.48 -30.53
C ASP A 208 19.96 17.04 -31.35
N ASP A 209 20.87 16.29 -30.75
CA ASP A 209 22.05 15.71 -31.42
C ASP A 209 21.81 14.32 -32.03
N ASP A 210 20.61 13.73 -31.86
CA ASP A 210 20.29 12.44 -32.47
C ASP A 210 20.09 12.58 -33.99
N PRO A 211 20.63 11.66 -34.82
CA PRO A 211 20.55 11.78 -36.30
C PRO A 211 19.13 11.85 -36.86
N ALA A 212 18.16 11.25 -36.18
CA ALA A 212 16.76 11.24 -36.58
C ALA A 212 15.98 12.47 -36.11
N PHE A 213 16.56 13.33 -35.26
CA PHE A 213 15.87 14.48 -34.69
C PHE A 213 15.53 15.53 -35.73
N THR A 214 14.32 16.08 -35.61
CA THR A 214 13.85 17.21 -36.41
C THR A 214 13.37 18.32 -35.50
N ALA A 215 13.83 19.55 -35.71
CA ALA A 215 13.50 20.69 -34.85
C ALA A 215 11.98 20.98 -34.80
N GLU A 216 11.23 20.62 -35.85
CA GLU A 216 9.78 20.77 -35.90
C GLU A 216 9.07 19.79 -34.94
N LYS A 217 9.39 18.49 -35.01
CA LYS A 217 8.72 17.47 -34.18
C LYS A 217 9.28 17.41 -32.76
N GLY A 218 10.58 17.63 -32.61
CA GLY A 218 11.30 17.47 -31.34
C GLY A 218 11.43 18.76 -30.51
N ARG A 219 10.78 19.86 -30.89
CA ARG A 219 10.90 21.17 -30.21
C ARG A 219 10.72 21.10 -28.69
N GLY A 220 9.82 20.24 -28.22
CA GLY A 220 9.49 20.04 -26.81
C GLY A 220 10.37 19.04 -26.07
N ASN A 221 11.16 18.22 -26.78
CA ASN A 221 11.88 17.09 -26.20
C ASN A 221 12.87 17.50 -25.11
N GLY A 222 13.44 18.70 -25.19
CA GLY A 222 14.39 19.22 -24.20
C GLY A 222 13.83 19.33 -22.78
N ALA A 223 12.50 19.48 -22.64
CA ALA A 223 11.81 19.50 -21.36
C ALA A 223 11.69 18.11 -20.71
N VAL A 224 11.99 17.04 -21.44
CA VAL A 224 12.01 15.69 -20.89
C VAL A 224 13.39 15.40 -20.31
N SER A 225 13.39 14.93 -19.07
CA SER A 225 14.59 14.49 -18.37
C SER A 225 15.14 13.20 -18.94
N ARG A 226 16.45 13.00 -18.76
CA ARG A 226 17.16 11.76 -19.13
C ARG A 226 16.63 10.52 -18.39
N SER A 227 16.05 10.71 -17.21
CA SER A 227 15.44 9.68 -16.37
C SER A 227 14.13 10.24 -15.83
N HIS A 228 13.07 10.21 -16.64
CA HIS A 228 11.87 11.00 -16.37
C HIS A 228 10.76 10.18 -15.70
N ALA A 229 10.46 9.00 -16.24
CA ALA A 229 9.42 8.13 -15.71
C ALA A 229 9.70 6.67 -16.07
N THR A 230 8.91 5.78 -15.53
CA THR A 230 8.95 4.34 -15.77
C THR A 230 7.54 3.80 -15.84
N ILE A 231 7.19 3.05 -16.87
CA ILE A 231 5.94 2.28 -16.90
C ILE A 231 6.23 0.89 -16.36
N ARG A 232 5.47 0.46 -15.35
CA ARG A 232 5.59 -0.87 -14.74
C ARG A 232 4.31 -1.66 -14.92
N TYR A 233 4.42 -2.91 -15.31
CA TYR A 233 3.33 -3.86 -15.26
C TYR A 233 3.29 -4.53 -13.88
N ASP A 234 2.18 -4.38 -13.17
CA ASP A 234 1.90 -5.08 -11.93
C ASP A 234 1.25 -6.42 -12.26
N VAL A 235 1.98 -7.52 -12.00
CA VAL A 235 1.51 -8.87 -12.26
C VAL A 235 0.34 -9.24 -11.35
N ALA A 236 0.36 -8.78 -10.10
CA ALA A 236 -0.70 -9.07 -9.14
C ALA A 236 -1.99 -8.33 -9.52
N GLN A 237 -1.90 -7.09 -9.99
CA GLN A 237 -3.04 -6.27 -10.40
C GLN A 237 -3.40 -6.41 -11.89
N GLN A 238 -2.57 -7.10 -12.67
CA GLN A 238 -2.70 -7.25 -14.13
C GLN A 238 -2.93 -5.93 -14.88
N ARG A 239 -2.23 -4.88 -14.46
CA ARG A 239 -2.35 -3.54 -15.04
C ARG A 239 -1.01 -2.84 -15.15
N TYR A 240 -0.93 -1.88 -16.05
CA TYR A 240 0.21 -0.98 -16.12
C TYR A 240 0.01 0.20 -15.19
N ALA A 241 1.11 0.72 -14.66
CA ALA A 241 1.14 1.95 -13.90
C ALA A 241 2.35 2.79 -14.30
N LEU A 242 2.18 4.11 -14.33
CA LEU A 242 3.25 5.07 -14.49
C LEU A 242 3.87 5.36 -13.12
N LEU A 243 5.19 5.28 -13.02
CA LEU A 243 5.96 5.72 -11.88
C LEU A 243 6.82 6.89 -12.32
N VAL A 244 6.80 7.97 -11.56
CA VAL A 244 7.60 9.16 -11.89
C VAL A 244 8.96 9.04 -11.23
N ASP A 245 9.99 9.10 -12.07
CA ASP A 245 11.38 9.04 -11.61
C ASP A 245 11.81 10.43 -11.11
N PRO A 246 12.95 10.54 -10.38
CA PRO A 246 13.39 11.82 -9.84
C PRO A 246 13.46 12.98 -10.86
N GLY A 247 13.74 12.69 -12.14
CA GLY A 247 13.78 13.70 -13.20
C GLY A 247 12.42 14.09 -13.78
N GLY A 248 11.34 13.39 -13.49
CA GLY A 248 9.98 13.77 -13.89
C GLY A 248 9.20 14.54 -12.81
N LEU A 249 9.75 14.57 -11.59
CA LEU A 249 9.14 15.24 -10.44
C LEU A 249 9.29 16.77 -10.49
N PRO A 250 8.35 17.52 -9.87
CA PRO A 250 8.46 18.98 -9.68
C PRO A 250 9.74 19.46 -9.02
N SER A 251 10.32 18.65 -8.13
CA SER A 251 11.61 18.96 -7.47
C SER A 251 12.78 19.10 -8.44
N SER A 252 12.68 18.50 -9.64
CA SER A 252 13.66 18.63 -10.72
C SER A 252 13.33 19.76 -11.71
N GLY A 253 12.27 20.55 -11.45
CA GLY A 253 11.75 21.57 -12.36
C GLY A 253 10.86 21.04 -13.48
N ASN A 254 10.54 19.74 -13.46
CA ASN A 254 9.70 19.09 -14.47
C ASN A 254 8.30 18.80 -13.94
N LYS A 255 7.39 18.43 -14.84
CA LYS A 255 6.03 18.00 -14.48
C LYS A 255 5.66 16.77 -15.28
N THR A 256 4.99 15.83 -14.63
CA THR A 256 4.42 14.64 -15.27
C THR A 256 2.93 14.61 -14.95
N LYS A 257 2.09 14.35 -15.95
CA LYS A 257 0.64 14.21 -15.77
C LYS A 257 0.09 13.07 -16.60
N VAL A 258 -1.01 12.49 -16.14
CA VAL A 258 -1.83 11.56 -16.92
C VAL A 258 -3.17 12.25 -17.20
N PHE A 259 -3.54 12.31 -18.47
CA PHE A 259 -4.85 12.75 -18.93
C PHE A 259 -5.63 11.51 -19.33
N HIS A 260 -6.77 11.29 -18.70
CA HIS A 260 -7.61 10.15 -18.97
C HIS A 260 -8.62 10.44 -20.10
N PRO A 261 -9.15 9.43 -20.79
CA PRO A 261 -10.18 9.60 -21.82
C PRO A 261 -11.47 10.27 -21.36
N ASP A 262 -11.72 10.31 -20.05
CA ASP A 262 -12.86 10.99 -19.44
C ASP A 262 -12.57 12.44 -19.04
N ASP A 263 -11.47 13.01 -19.55
CA ASP A 263 -10.97 14.36 -19.29
C ASP A 263 -10.50 14.60 -17.83
N THR A 264 -10.42 13.56 -17.00
CA THR A 264 -9.79 13.68 -15.68
C THR A 264 -8.27 13.78 -15.80
N ILE A 265 -7.65 14.50 -14.87
CA ILE A 265 -6.20 14.77 -14.88
C ILE A 265 -5.59 14.36 -13.56
N GLU A 266 -4.66 13.42 -13.61
CA GLU A 266 -3.87 13.02 -12.47
C GLU A 266 -2.48 13.67 -12.54
N ARG A 267 -2.08 14.37 -11.47
CA ARG A 267 -0.73 14.93 -11.36
C ARG A 267 0.18 13.87 -10.75
N ALA A 268 1.15 13.43 -11.54
CA ALA A 268 2.08 12.41 -11.14
C ALA A 268 3.28 13.05 -10.43
N ASP A 269 3.09 13.52 -9.20
CA ASP A 269 4.06 14.31 -8.44
C ASP A 269 4.51 13.69 -7.11
N ILE A 270 4.00 12.50 -6.76
CA ILE A 270 4.35 11.79 -5.53
C ILE A 270 5.44 10.75 -5.83
N PRO A 271 6.64 10.88 -5.23
CA PRO A 271 7.72 9.92 -5.44
C PRO A 271 7.32 8.49 -5.01
N GLY A 272 7.56 7.52 -5.89
CA GLY A 272 7.31 6.10 -5.62
C GLY A 272 5.84 5.67 -5.68
N MET A 273 4.90 6.60 -5.91
CA MET A 273 3.51 6.27 -6.22
C MET A 273 3.40 5.75 -7.66
N GLY A 274 2.59 4.71 -7.85
CA GLY A 274 2.24 4.18 -9.17
C GLY A 274 0.86 4.66 -9.57
N TYR A 275 0.77 5.32 -10.71
CA TYR A 275 -0.43 5.89 -11.29
C TYR A 275 -1.00 4.92 -12.34
N PRO A 276 -2.14 4.25 -12.08
CA PRO A 276 -2.67 3.25 -13.00
C PRO A 276 -2.93 3.82 -14.39
N LEU A 277 -2.56 3.07 -15.43
CA LEU A 277 -2.80 3.44 -16.82
C LEU A 277 -3.95 2.63 -17.41
N GLN A 278 -4.83 3.30 -18.13
CA GLN A 278 -5.94 2.72 -18.90
C GLN A 278 -5.81 3.03 -20.39
N HIS A 279 -6.44 2.20 -21.22
CA HIS A 279 -6.41 2.40 -22.68
C HIS A 279 -6.93 3.80 -23.05
N GLY A 280 -6.13 4.53 -23.84
CA GLY A 280 -6.44 5.88 -24.30
C GLY A 280 -5.82 6.99 -23.44
N ASP A 281 -5.15 6.66 -22.34
CA ASP A 281 -4.47 7.65 -21.51
C ASP A 281 -3.38 8.39 -22.30
N GLN A 282 -3.27 9.70 -22.05
CA GLN A 282 -2.18 10.53 -22.54
C GLN A 282 -1.26 10.92 -21.39
N ILE A 283 0.03 10.65 -21.56
CA ILE A 283 1.07 10.90 -20.56
C ILE A 283 1.86 12.13 -21.00
N GLU A 284 1.69 13.24 -20.28
CA GLU A 284 2.47 14.48 -20.50
C GLU A 284 3.78 14.41 -19.71
N LEU A 285 4.89 14.61 -20.40
CA LEU A 285 6.26 14.63 -19.87
C LEU A 285 6.86 16.02 -20.05
N GLY A 286 7.36 16.62 -18.97
CA GLY A 286 7.98 17.94 -18.98
C GLY A 286 7.04 19.10 -19.38
N GLY A 287 5.78 18.81 -19.70
CA GLY A 287 4.81 19.78 -20.22
C GLY A 287 4.79 20.02 -21.71
N GLU A 288 5.65 19.34 -22.45
CA GLU A 288 5.91 19.65 -23.87
C GLU A 288 5.89 18.39 -24.75
N VAL A 289 5.96 17.20 -24.16
CA VAL A 289 5.90 15.91 -24.86
C VAL A 289 4.69 15.15 -24.33
N VAL A 290 3.93 14.52 -25.24
CA VAL A 290 2.72 13.76 -24.91
C VAL A 290 2.79 12.40 -25.59
N LEU A 291 2.70 11.35 -24.78
CA LEU A 291 2.65 9.96 -25.23
C LEU A 291 1.22 9.42 -25.09
N LEU A 292 0.76 8.62 -26.04
CA LEU A 292 -0.49 7.87 -25.95
C LEU A 292 -0.21 6.44 -25.47
N PHE A 293 -1.01 5.96 -24.52
CA PHE A 293 -0.99 4.59 -24.04
C PHE A 293 -2.23 3.82 -24.50
N GLU A 294 -2.05 2.68 -25.15
CA GLU A 294 -3.15 1.84 -25.66
C GLU A 294 -2.95 0.37 -25.29
N LEU A 295 -3.96 -0.26 -24.69
CA LEU A 295 -4.01 -1.71 -24.49
C LEU A 295 -4.48 -2.44 -25.75
N TYR A 296 -3.94 -3.64 -26.02
CA TYR A 296 -4.41 -4.55 -27.07
C TYR A 296 -4.10 -6.04 -26.78
#